data_AF-A0A7V3CD06-F1
#
_entry.id   AF-A0A7V3CD06-F1
#
_cell.length_a   1.000
_cell.length_b   1.000
_cell.length_c   1.000
_cell.angle_alpha   90.00
_cell.angle_beta   90.00
_cell.angle_gamma   90.00
#
_symmetry.space_group_name_H-M   'P 1'
#
loop_
_entity.id
_entity.type
_entity.pdbx_description
1 polymer ?
#
loop_
_entity_poly.entity_id
_entity_poly.type
_entity_poly.pdbx_seq_one_letter_code
_entity_poly.pdbx_strand_id
1 'polypeptide(L)'
;MKKTLAIGLLLLGLAAAGPLRGQGDAQIAREAAALGAPSPALSAFLAKSAASGVPRDFTLGVLKEAQALEARGIPSEPYLLKANEGLAKGVPPAKLEPALRQSRQRGERAAALVDRAVPDGAADLRSPARRAAILQVQSAMLNGKSPAELEKGLRAKAKGDKLTWEQIGSEARSLQPRRHGVV
;
A
#
# COMPACT_ATOMS: atom_id res chain seq x y z
N MET A 1 48.74 -22.73 -62.72
CA MET A 1 48.61 -21.32 -62.31
C MET A 1 47.20 -21.11 -61.74
N LYS A 2 47.13 -20.38 -60.62
CA LYS A 2 45.96 -19.74 -59.97
C LYS A 2 44.90 -20.64 -59.32
N LYS A 3 45.05 -20.75 -58.00
CA LYS A 3 44.06 -21.06 -56.96
C LYS A 3 43.03 -19.93 -56.88
N THR A 4 41.76 -20.24 -56.67
CA THR A 4 40.77 -19.28 -56.14
C THR A 4 39.93 -19.95 -55.06
N LEU A 5 40.11 -19.43 -53.83
CA LEU A 5 39.29 -19.62 -52.65
C LEU A 5 37.91 -18.94 -52.83
N ALA A 6 36.87 -19.52 -52.24
CA ALA A 6 35.69 -18.81 -51.72
C ALA A 6 35.13 -19.69 -50.58
N ILE A 7 35.57 -19.49 -49.34
CA ILE A 7 34.99 -18.59 -48.31
C ILE A 7 33.53 -18.96 -48.00
N GLY A 8 33.35 -19.40 -46.75
CA GLY A 8 32.12 -19.97 -46.24
C GLY A 8 31.03 -18.94 -45.92
N LEU A 9 29.84 -19.47 -45.67
CA LEU A 9 28.79 -18.73 -44.99
C LEU A 9 28.24 -19.60 -43.85
N LEU A 10 28.81 -19.39 -42.67
CA LEU A 10 28.31 -19.86 -41.39
C LEU A 10 27.20 -18.91 -40.96
N LEU A 11 25.93 -19.25 -41.23
CA LEU A 11 24.80 -18.50 -40.69
C LEU A 11 24.45 -19.04 -39.30
N LEU A 12 25.00 -18.37 -38.30
CA LEU A 12 24.56 -18.37 -36.91
C LEU A 12 23.04 -18.09 -36.88
N GLY A 13 22.26 -19.08 -36.45
CA GLY A 13 20.90 -18.86 -35.97
C GLY A 13 20.96 -18.09 -34.65
N LEU A 14 20.91 -16.77 -34.74
CA LEU A 14 20.75 -15.89 -33.58
C LEU A 14 19.35 -16.10 -33.02
N ALA A 15 19.26 -16.83 -31.91
CA ALA A 15 18.05 -16.93 -31.12
C ALA A 15 17.63 -15.53 -30.68
N ALA A 16 16.51 -15.04 -31.23
CA ALA A 16 15.85 -13.83 -30.80
C ALA A 16 15.40 -13.99 -29.33
N ALA A 17 16.22 -13.52 -28.40
CA ALA A 17 15.78 -13.22 -27.04
C ALA A 17 14.80 -12.04 -27.11
N GLY A 18 13.51 -12.36 -27.14
CA GLY A 18 12.43 -11.43 -27.44
C GLY A 18 12.23 -10.28 -26.44
N PRO A 19 11.39 -9.28 -26.80
CA PRO A 19 11.18 -8.01 -26.09
C PRO A 19 10.31 -8.11 -24.81
N LEU A 20 10.27 -9.26 -24.15
CA LEU A 20 9.33 -9.54 -23.04
C LEU A 20 9.56 -8.67 -21.78
N ARG A 21 10.75 -8.07 -21.62
CA ARG A 21 11.01 -7.12 -20.52
C ARG A 21 10.21 -5.81 -20.66
N GLY A 22 10.01 -5.30 -21.87
CA GLY A 22 9.37 -3.98 -22.08
C GLY A 22 7.86 -3.96 -21.79
N GLN A 23 7.14 -5.06 -22.05
CA GLN A 23 5.70 -5.13 -21.79
C GLN A 23 5.38 -5.27 -20.29
N GLY A 24 6.28 -5.92 -19.53
CA GLY A 24 6.12 -6.12 -18.09
C GLY A 24 6.15 -4.80 -17.33
N ASP A 25 7.13 -3.96 -17.63
CA ASP A 25 7.34 -2.66 -17.01
C ASP A 25 6.22 -1.67 -17.39
N ALA A 26 5.74 -1.73 -18.64
CA ALA A 26 4.60 -0.93 -19.09
C ALA A 26 3.31 -1.23 -18.30
N GLN A 27 3.07 -2.49 -17.92
CA GLN A 27 1.90 -2.81 -17.09
C GLN A 27 2.06 -2.29 -15.66
N ILE A 28 3.24 -2.47 -15.05
CA ILE A 28 3.51 -1.93 -13.70
C ILE A 28 3.33 -0.41 -13.68
N ALA A 29 3.82 0.30 -14.69
CA ALA A 29 3.64 1.74 -14.82
C ALA A 29 2.17 2.16 -14.91
N ARG A 30 1.35 1.44 -15.70
CA ARG A 30 -0.10 1.71 -15.78
C ARG A 30 -0.81 1.51 -14.44
N GLU A 31 -0.52 0.41 -13.76
CA GLU A 31 -1.13 0.10 -12.46
C GLU A 31 -0.68 1.09 -11.37
N ALA A 32 0.56 1.57 -11.43
CA ALA A 32 1.04 2.63 -10.54
C ALA A 32 0.36 3.98 -10.84
N ALA A 33 0.19 4.34 -12.11
CA ALA A 33 -0.48 5.57 -12.51
C ALA A 33 -1.98 5.57 -12.12
N ALA A 34 -2.62 4.41 -12.10
CA ALA A 34 -4.02 4.26 -11.67
C ALA A 34 -4.25 4.59 -10.18
N LEU A 35 -3.19 4.57 -9.35
CA LEU A 35 -3.24 5.04 -7.96
C LEU A 35 -3.27 6.58 -7.86
N GLY A 36 -3.16 7.30 -8.97
CA GLY A 36 -3.15 8.76 -9.01
C GLY A 36 -1.74 9.33 -8.81
N ALA A 37 -1.65 10.45 -8.11
CA ALA A 37 -0.37 11.13 -7.89
C ALA A 37 0.62 10.21 -7.14
N PRO A 38 1.89 10.13 -7.56
CA PRO A 38 2.87 9.24 -6.94
C PRO A 38 3.08 9.63 -5.47
N SER A 39 2.71 8.73 -4.57
CA SER A 39 2.98 8.89 -3.14
C SER A 39 4.41 8.42 -2.82
N PRO A 40 5.06 8.96 -1.77
CA PRO A 40 6.38 8.47 -1.34
C PRO A 40 6.41 6.96 -1.07
N ALA A 41 5.31 6.40 -0.54
CA ALA A 41 5.20 4.96 -0.27
C ALA A 41 5.17 4.13 -1.57
N LEU A 42 4.43 4.59 -2.59
CA LEU A 42 4.37 3.95 -3.90
C LEU A 42 5.73 4.02 -4.61
N SER A 43 6.35 5.19 -4.65
CA SER A 43 7.67 5.37 -5.27
C SER A 43 8.73 4.49 -4.61
N ALA A 44 8.74 4.43 -3.27
CA ALA A 44 9.64 3.55 -2.53
C ALA A 44 9.38 2.06 -2.82
N PHE A 45 8.11 1.66 -2.95
CA PHE A 45 7.73 0.28 -3.29
C PHE A 45 8.21 -0.13 -4.67
N LEU A 46 7.99 0.71 -5.67
CA LEU A 46 8.41 0.44 -7.05
C LEU A 46 9.95 0.36 -7.13
N ALA A 47 10.65 1.33 -6.54
CA ALA A 47 12.11 1.36 -6.52
C ALA A 47 12.69 0.11 -5.83
N LYS A 48 12.13 -0.26 -4.67
CA LYS A 48 12.59 -1.45 -3.93
C LYS A 48 12.30 -2.74 -4.68
N SER A 49 11.11 -2.85 -5.28
CA SER A 49 10.72 -4.03 -6.07
C SER A 49 11.65 -4.24 -7.25
N ALA A 50 12.00 -3.16 -7.97
CA ALA A 50 12.98 -3.19 -9.05
C ALA A 50 14.39 -3.57 -8.56
N ALA A 51 14.88 -2.92 -7.51
CA ALA A 51 16.23 -3.14 -6.97
C ALA A 51 16.43 -4.56 -6.40
N SER A 52 15.38 -5.15 -5.82
CA SER A 52 15.43 -6.49 -5.23
C SER A 52 15.00 -7.61 -6.19
N GLY A 53 14.77 -7.30 -7.47
CA GLY A 53 14.37 -8.30 -8.48
C GLY A 53 13.07 -9.03 -8.11
N VAL A 54 12.13 -8.31 -7.48
CA VAL A 54 10.87 -8.89 -7.00
C VAL A 54 10.04 -9.41 -8.17
N PRO A 55 9.42 -10.61 -8.06
CA PRO A 55 8.60 -11.16 -9.12
C PRO A 55 7.49 -10.21 -9.54
N ARG A 56 7.32 -10.07 -10.85
CA ARG A 56 6.34 -9.18 -11.46
C ARG A 56 4.93 -9.37 -10.91
N ASP A 57 4.47 -10.61 -10.80
CA ASP A 57 3.11 -10.91 -10.37
C ASP A 57 2.85 -10.50 -8.92
N PHE A 58 3.87 -10.58 -8.07
CA PHE A 58 3.80 -10.02 -6.72
C PHE A 58 3.66 -8.50 -6.76
N THR A 59 4.50 -7.81 -7.53
CA THR A 59 4.43 -6.34 -7.66
C THR A 59 3.06 -5.90 -8.14
N LEU A 60 2.53 -6.54 -9.18
CA LEU A 60 1.19 -6.26 -9.70
C LEU A 60 0.09 -6.57 -8.69
N GLY A 61 0.21 -7.69 -7.95
CA GLY A 61 -0.73 -8.04 -6.88
C GLY A 61 -0.81 -6.97 -5.79
N VAL A 62 0.35 -6.45 -5.35
CA VAL A 62 0.41 -5.36 -4.37
C VAL A 62 -0.24 -4.08 -4.92
N LEU A 63 0.04 -3.70 -6.18
CA LEU A 63 -0.55 -2.50 -6.79
C LEU A 63 -2.07 -2.61 -6.94
N LYS A 64 -2.58 -3.76 -7.40
CA LYS A 64 -4.02 -4.00 -7.54
C LYS A 64 -4.75 -3.93 -6.20
N GLU A 65 -4.16 -4.51 -5.16
CA GLU A 65 -4.75 -4.43 -3.81
C GLU A 65 -4.72 -3.00 -3.26
N ALA A 66 -3.63 -2.26 -3.49
CA ALA A 66 -3.56 -0.84 -3.13
C ALA A 66 -4.65 -0.03 -3.84
N GLN A 67 -4.90 -0.28 -5.13
CA GLN A 67 -5.98 0.37 -5.87
C GLN A 67 -7.35 0.01 -5.30
N ALA A 68 -7.57 -1.27 -4.96
CA ALA A 68 -8.82 -1.72 -4.36
C ALA A 68 -9.07 -1.09 -2.97
N LEU A 69 -8.02 -0.72 -2.24
CA LEU A 69 -8.15 0.05 -1.00
C LEU A 69 -8.55 1.50 -1.30
N GLU A 70 -7.83 2.19 -2.19
CA GLU A 70 -8.15 3.58 -2.56
C GLU A 70 -9.55 3.72 -3.16
N ALA A 71 -9.98 2.77 -3.98
CA ALA A 71 -11.32 2.73 -4.56
C ALA A 71 -12.43 2.67 -3.50
N ARG A 72 -12.13 2.11 -2.32
CA ARG A 72 -13.03 2.06 -1.16
C ARG A 72 -12.82 3.23 -0.19
N GLY A 73 -12.00 4.21 -0.56
CA GLY A 73 -11.62 5.33 0.31
C GLY A 73 -10.77 4.91 1.50
N ILE A 74 -10.06 3.78 1.42
CA ILE A 74 -9.16 3.30 2.47
C ILE A 74 -7.73 3.67 2.04
N PRO A 75 -6.97 4.44 2.85
CA PRO A 75 -5.60 4.81 2.49
C PRO A 75 -4.73 3.58 2.24
N SER A 76 -4.13 3.49 1.06
CA SER A 76 -3.26 2.37 0.66
C SER A 76 -1.83 2.50 1.18
N GLU A 77 -1.41 3.67 1.65
CA GLU A 77 -0.02 3.90 2.03
C GLU A 77 0.48 2.98 3.15
N PRO A 78 -0.28 2.70 4.22
CA PRO A 78 0.15 1.74 5.24
C PRO A 78 0.33 0.31 4.70
N TYR A 79 -0.44 -0.07 3.67
CA TYR A 79 -0.28 -1.34 2.98
C TYR A 79 1.01 -1.37 2.15
N LEU A 80 1.28 -0.33 1.37
CA LEU A 80 2.52 -0.17 0.59
C LEU A 80 3.76 -0.08 1.47
N LEU A 81 3.69 0.69 2.58
CA LEU A 81 4.78 0.76 3.56
C LEU A 81 5.06 -0.61 4.19
N LYS A 82 4.03 -1.44 4.41
CA LYS A 82 4.24 -2.79 4.92
C LYS A 82 4.94 -3.69 3.91
N ALA A 83 4.60 -3.58 2.62
CA ALA A 83 5.34 -4.26 1.56
C ALA A 83 6.81 -3.80 1.54
N ASN A 84 7.06 -2.49 1.63
CA ASN A 84 8.39 -1.90 1.66
C ASN A 84 9.23 -2.40 2.84
N GLU A 85 8.66 -2.42 4.04
CA GLU A 85 9.31 -2.93 5.25
C GLU A 85 9.74 -4.39 5.06
N GLY A 86 8.85 -5.21 4.51
CA GLY A 86 9.10 -6.61 4.20
C GLY A 86 10.26 -6.82 3.23
N LEU A 87 10.22 -6.12 2.10
CA LEU A 87 11.28 -6.16 1.09
C LEU A 87 12.60 -5.60 1.62
N ALA A 88 12.55 -4.55 2.46
CA ALA A 88 13.73 -3.98 3.08
C ALA A 88 14.44 -4.96 4.03
N LYS A 89 13.66 -5.83 4.69
CA LYS A 89 14.17 -6.90 5.55
C LYS A 89 14.59 -8.16 4.78
N GLY A 90 14.53 -8.14 3.45
CA GLY A 90 14.85 -9.31 2.61
C GLY A 90 13.85 -10.45 2.76
N VAL A 91 12.64 -10.19 3.25
CA VAL A 91 11.62 -11.23 3.38
C VAL A 91 11.17 -11.63 1.96
N PRO A 92 11.19 -12.94 1.63
CA PRO A 92 10.74 -13.41 0.33
C PRO A 92 9.28 -12.98 0.06
N PRO A 93 8.94 -12.53 -1.16
CA PRO A 93 7.59 -12.09 -1.52
C PRO A 93 6.48 -13.09 -1.14
N ALA A 94 6.72 -14.39 -1.34
CA ALA A 94 5.79 -15.46 -0.96
C ALA A 94 5.49 -15.53 0.55
N LYS A 95 6.38 -15.00 1.41
CA LYS A 95 6.21 -14.95 2.87
C LYS A 95 5.59 -13.65 3.36
N LEU A 96 5.39 -12.65 2.50
CA LEU A 96 4.82 -11.35 2.87
C LEU A 96 3.29 -11.36 2.95
N GLU A 97 2.63 -12.31 2.30
CA GLU A 97 1.17 -12.36 2.19
C GLU A 97 0.45 -12.25 3.55
N PRO A 98 0.84 -12.97 4.63
CA PRO A 98 0.16 -12.83 5.91
C PRO A 98 0.25 -11.42 6.50
N ALA A 99 1.41 -10.76 6.37
CA ALA A 99 1.63 -9.41 6.87
C ALA A 99 0.84 -8.37 6.06
N LEU A 100 0.77 -8.54 4.74
CA LEU A 100 -0.02 -7.70 3.84
C LEU A 100 -1.52 -7.84 4.11
N ARG A 101 -2.02 -9.07 4.28
CA ARG A 101 -3.41 -9.33 4.68
C ARG A 101 -3.75 -8.66 6.02
N GLN A 102 -2.86 -8.73 7.02
CA GLN A 102 -3.06 -8.07 8.30
C GLN A 102 -3.11 -6.54 8.16
N SER A 103 -2.21 -5.95 7.33
CA SER A 103 -2.20 -4.51 7.08
C SER A 103 -3.52 -4.04 6.45
N ARG A 104 -4.00 -4.78 5.43
CA ARG A 104 -5.30 -4.56 4.80
C ARG A 104 -6.46 -4.63 5.80
N GLN A 105 -6.56 -5.74 6.55
CA GLN A 105 -7.63 -5.93 7.53
C GLN A 105 -7.65 -4.82 8.59
N ARG A 106 -6.47 -4.30 8.98
CA ARG A 106 -6.39 -3.17 9.91
C ARG A 106 -6.93 -1.89 9.28
N GLY A 107 -6.60 -1.61 8.03
CA GLY A 107 -7.17 -0.48 7.28
C GLY A 107 -8.69 -0.56 7.17
N GLU A 108 -9.23 -1.74 6.81
CA GLU A 108 -10.67 -2.00 6.73
C GLU A 108 -11.38 -1.81 8.08
N ARG A 109 -10.80 -2.32 9.17
CA ARG A 109 -11.34 -2.13 10.52
C ARG A 109 -11.31 -0.67 10.96
N ALA A 110 -10.22 0.06 10.64
CA ALA A 110 -10.11 1.47 10.95
C ALA A 110 -11.16 2.30 10.20
N ALA A 111 -11.34 2.05 8.91
CA ALA A 111 -12.41 2.66 8.11
C ALA A 111 -13.78 2.38 8.70
N ALA A 112 -14.09 1.12 9.01
CA ALA A 112 -15.36 0.75 9.60
C ALA A 112 -15.64 1.40 10.97
N LEU A 113 -14.61 1.74 11.75
CA LEU A 113 -14.78 2.50 13.00
C LEU A 113 -15.04 3.97 12.76
N VAL A 114 -14.30 4.58 11.83
CA VAL A 114 -14.50 5.99 11.44
C VAL A 114 -15.90 6.19 10.89
N ASP A 115 -16.33 5.32 9.97
CA ASP A 115 -17.62 5.42 9.30
C ASP A 115 -18.79 5.25 10.29
N ARG A 116 -18.66 4.35 11.28
CA ARG A 116 -19.66 4.16 12.34
C ARG A 116 -19.77 5.32 13.32
N ALA A 117 -18.74 6.15 13.43
CA ALA A 117 -18.68 7.26 14.40
C ALA A 117 -19.25 8.59 13.86
N VAL A 118 -19.66 8.62 12.58
CA VAL A 118 -20.13 9.80 11.84
C VAL A 118 -21.63 9.66 11.53
N PRO A 119 -22.42 10.77 11.41
CA PRO A 119 -23.83 10.69 11.01
C PRO A 119 -24.08 10.09 9.63
N ASP A 120 -25.17 9.32 9.49
CA ASP A 120 -25.72 8.90 8.20
C ASP A 120 -26.00 10.11 7.31
N GLY A 121 -25.47 10.07 6.08
CA GLY A 121 -25.48 11.19 5.14
C GLY A 121 -24.13 11.43 4.49
N ALA A 122 -23.61 10.36 3.85
CA ALA A 122 -22.57 10.35 2.83
C ALA A 122 -21.63 11.57 2.80
N ALA A 123 -20.71 11.61 3.74
CA ALA A 123 -19.52 12.42 3.52
C ALA A 123 -18.67 11.75 2.46
N ASP A 124 -18.14 12.56 1.56
CA ASP A 124 -17.21 12.18 0.53
C ASP A 124 -16.20 11.14 1.06
N LEU A 125 -16.27 9.91 0.53
CA LEU A 125 -15.37 8.82 0.90
C LEU A 125 -13.90 9.18 0.65
N ARG A 126 -13.66 10.14 -0.26
CA ARG A 126 -12.36 10.69 -0.63
C ARG A 126 -12.01 11.95 0.16
N SER A 127 -12.83 12.35 1.13
CA SER A 127 -12.55 13.47 2.02
C SER A 127 -11.16 13.33 2.66
N PRO A 128 -10.28 14.34 2.53
CA PRO A 128 -8.99 14.33 3.20
C PRO A 128 -9.10 14.17 4.73
N ALA A 129 -10.17 14.71 5.33
CA ALA A 129 -10.44 14.59 6.76
C ALA A 129 -10.78 13.14 7.15
N ARG A 130 -11.62 12.46 6.36
CA ARG A 130 -11.92 11.03 6.55
C ARG A 130 -10.66 10.19 6.41
N ARG A 131 -9.89 10.41 5.35
CA ARG A 131 -8.60 9.73 5.12
C ARG A 131 -7.66 9.91 6.32
N ALA A 132 -7.54 11.12 6.85
CA ALA A 132 -6.73 11.41 8.02
C ALA A 132 -7.24 10.68 9.27
N ALA A 133 -8.55 10.67 9.51
CA ALA A 133 -9.15 9.95 10.64
C ALA A 133 -8.84 8.45 10.59
N ILE A 134 -8.96 7.82 9.41
CA ILE A 134 -8.64 6.39 9.21
C ILE A 134 -7.18 6.11 9.56
N LEU A 135 -6.25 6.93 9.07
CA LEU A 135 -4.82 6.79 9.37
C LEU A 135 -4.54 6.91 10.88
N GLN A 136 -5.21 7.82 11.59
CA GLN A 136 -5.03 7.96 13.04
C GLN A 136 -5.60 6.78 13.82
N VAL A 137 -6.78 6.28 13.46
CA VAL A 137 -7.38 5.07 14.05
C VAL A 137 -6.49 3.85 13.79
N GLN A 138 -5.99 3.69 12.57
CA GLN A 138 -5.08 2.61 12.22
C GLN A 138 -3.75 2.71 12.97
N SER A 139 -3.19 3.92 13.14
CA SER A 139 -1.99 4.17 13.95
C SER A 139 -2.24 3.79 15.41
N ALA A 140 -3.39 4.13 15.98
CA ALA A 140 -3.73 3.72 17.33
C ALA A 140 -3.76 2.19 17.49
N MET A 141 -4.32 1.48 16.50
CA MET A 141 -4.29 0.01 16.48
C MET A 141 -2.89 -0.57 16.37
N LEU A 142 -2.00 0.07 15.60
CA LEU A 142 -0.59 -0.30 15.53
C LEU A 142 0.13 -0.13 16.87
N ASN A 143 -0.28 0.84 17.67
CA ASN A 143 0.24 1.12 19.01
C ASN A 143 -0.49 0.34 20.11
N GLY A 144 -1.17 -0.76 19.77
CA GLY A 144 -1.73 -1.71 20.72
C GLY A 144 -3.17 -1.45 21.14
N LYS A 145 -3.86 -0.43 20.61
CA LYS A 145 -5.29 -0.23 20.90
C LYS A 145 -6.15 -1.21 20.13
N SER A 146 -7.00 -1.93 20.85
CA SER A 146 -8.01 -2.79 20.23
C SER A 146 -9.12 -1.96 19.55
N PRO A 147 -9.80 -2.50 18.53
CA PRO A 147 -10.98 -1.85 17.95
C PRO A 147 -12.05 -1.50 18.98
N ALA A 148 -12.26 -2.36 19.99
CA ALA A 148 -13.24 -2.15 21.04
C ALA A 148 -12.87 -0.97 21.98
N GLU A 149 -11.60 -0.82 22.33
CA GLU A 149 -11.12 0.33 23.11
C GLU A 149 -11.30 1.64 22.35
N LEU A 150 -10.98 1.65 21.06
CA LEU A 150 -11.14 2.84 20.20
C LEU A 150 -12.62 3.20 20.07
N GLU A 151 -13.48 2.22 19.82
CA GLU A 151 -14.92 2.42 19.76
C GLU A 151 -15.48 2.99 21.07
N LYS A 152 -15.05 2.42 22.21
CA LYS A 152 -15.44 2.92 23.54
C LYS A 152 -14.99 4.37 23.76
N GLY A 153 -13.75 4.70 23.39
CA GLY A 153 -13.21 6.07 23.50
C GLY A 153 -13.99 7.07 22.64
N LEU A 154 -14.25 6.73 21.38
CA LEU A 154 -15.05 7.55 20.47
C LEU A 154 -16.48 7.77 21.00
N ARG A 155 -17.13 6.72 21.51
CA ARG A 155 -18.46 6.84 22.13
C ARG A 155 -18.45 7.69 23.40
N ALA A 156 -17.43 7.58 24.23
CA ALA A 156 -17.30 8.42 25.43
C ALA A 156 -17.10 9.89 25.07
N LYS A 157 -16.32 10.17 24.02
CA LYS A 157 -16.08 11.53 23.52
C LYS A 157 -17.31 12.16 22.89
N ALA A 158 -18.09 11.35 22.18
CA ALA A 158 -19.36 11.74 21.58
C ALA A 158 -20.34 12.35 22.59
N LYS A 159 -20.35 11.94 23.87
CA LYS A 159 -21.32 12.41 24.89
C LYS A 159 -22.81 12.31 24.45
N GLY A 160 -23.13 11.43 23.49
CA GLY A 160 -24.45 11.33 22.88
C GLY A 160 -24.58 12.08 21.54
N ASP A 161 -23.64 12.97 21.21
CA ASP A 161 -23.52 13.68 19.94
C ASP A 161 -22.59 12.95 18.97
N LYS A 162 -22.79 13.17 17.67
CA LYS A 162 -21.98 12.54 16.62
C LYS A 162 -20.66 13.31 16.40
N LEU A 163 -19.57 12.61 16.08
CA LEU A 163 -18.24 13.21 15.92
C LEU A 163 -17.97 13.61 14.46
N THR A 164 -17.19 14.67 14.26
CA THR A 164 -16.55 14.96 12.95
C THR A 164 -15.32 14.07 12.74
N TRP A 165 -14.84 13.94 11.49
CA TRP A 165 -13.61 13.18 11.19
C TRP A 165 -12.38 13.72 11.94
N GLU A 166 -12.27 15.04 12.09
CA GLU A 166 -11.18 15.67 12.83
C GLU A 166 -11.23 15.29 14.31
N GLN A 167 -12.42 15.26 14.91
CA GLN A 167 -12.61 14.85 16.29
C GLN A 167 -12.26 13.37 16.48
N ILE A 168 -12.68 12.49 15.56
CA ILE A 168 -12.33 11.06 15.56
C ILE A 168 -10.81 10.89 15.47
N GLY A 169 -10.16 11.56 14.52
CA GLY A 169 -8.71 11.48 14.35
C GLY A 169 -7.94 12.03 15.56
N SER A 170 -8.44 13.09 16.18
CA SER A 170 -7.86 13.67 17.40
C SER A 170 -7.97 12.73 18.59
N GLU A 171 -9.14 12.11 18.78
CA GLU A 171 -9.36 11.13 19.86
C GLU A 171 -8.53 9.86 19.64
N ALA A 172 -8.45 9.35 18.42
CA ALA A 172 -7.58 8.22 18.12
C ALA A 172 -6.10 8.51 18.43
N ARG A 173 -5.65 9.76 18.29
CA ARG A 173 -4.30 10.19 18.71
C ARG A 173 -4.17 10.30 20.23
N SER A 174 -5.15 10.84 20.93
CA SER A 174 -5.10 11.01 22.38
C SER A 174 -5.01 9.66 23.12
N LEU A 175 -5.57 8.60 22.53
CA LEU A 175 -5.53 7.24 23.04
C LEU A 175 -4.20 6.51 22.78
N GLN A 176 -3.31 7.08 21.95
CA GLN A 176 -1.98 6.50 21.74
C GLN A 176 -1.10 6.75 22.97
N PRO A 177 -0.25 5.78 23.38
CA PRO A 177 0.70 6.02 24.45
C PRO A 177 1.57 7.22 24.09
N ARG A 178 1.67 8.20 25.00
CA ARG A 178 2.63 9.30 24.87
C ARG A 178 4.01 8.66 24.86
N ARG A 179 4.66 8.61 23.68
CA ARG A 179 6.08 8.30 23.60
C ARG A 179 6.80 9.40 24.37
N HIS A 180 7.09 9.14 25.64
CA HIS A 180 8.01 9.97 26.39
C HIS A 180 9.31 9.91 25.61
N GLY A 181 9.78 11.07 25.15
CA GLY A 181 11.01 11.17 24.38
C GLY A 181 12.12 10.53 25.18
N VAL A 182 12.65 9.41 24.67
CA VAL A 182 14.03 9.05 24.98
C VAL A 182 14.83 9.98 24.09
N VAL A 183 15.28 11.09 24.69
CA VAL A 183 16.33 11.96 24.17
C VAL A 183 17.64 11.19 24.19
#